data_AF-A0A960VY71-F1
#
_entry.id   AF-A0A960VY71-F1
#
_cell.length_a   1.000
_cell.length_b   1.000
_cell.length_c   1.000
_cell.angle_alpha   90.00
_cell.angle_beta   90.00
_cell.angle_gamma   90.00
#
_symmetry.space_group_name_H-M   'P 1'
#
loop_
_entity.id
_entity.type
_entity.pdbx_description
1 polymer ?
#
loop_
_entity_poly.entity_id
_entity_poly.type
_entity_poly.pdbx_seq_one_letter_code
_entity_poly.pdbx_strand_id
1 'polypeptide(L)'
;MKLILIFLLSIFPLLSNEFNKSLLEASKRGELLAVQEALKNGADKNYKDEEGKTALVIASAIGHIEVVKYLIAKGVGLDMQDNEGKTALIHAAIKGHTRVVELLWEKSDLNIEDYIEGRTGLLHSSYYGHLDVVQTLLKKRDRNLLQKFKKFFGWEKDLDINAKDHKGNTALMLASVRNFSEITKLLLENGAEINAKDSNGHTALTKVAELDNLPILDLLIEKDADIDMKDSNGRTALMKATEKNSIASVEKLVQKGANINNKDERGVTALMIAANRGHVEIVKLLLSKESIKISDKDNEGRDVTWWAEKAPNPEEILEILPKGKQAISSYSLKGQEIDVDTSIPQTYQSKNSENKYAILIGNENYSQQGKLPENKNVPYAHNDVEIFKKYLTQSFGFRESNIIIIKDADKNKFKSGIQKIINNSKISREDNKAELIFYYSGHGLPAKDQDDIENKQYYSYLVPIDVDIKDIENTAIPLKEIYKQIGGLSVPFSKVVFFIDSCFSGDGRSEPLLQSSRDLTIELNDDELKGKMLVFSAAKSDQRAYPKKNQKHGLFTYSLLKTFKKEELKKMTYSDLFDKIRRDVYKTSTDQNDRPQEPEVKPSNEIREEWEKWKIVE
;
A
#
# COMPACT_ATOMS: atom_id res chain seq x y z
N MET A 1 74.84 51.57 2.80
CA MET A 1 73.45 51.71 2.29
C MET A 1 73.02 50.53 1.41
N LYS A 2 73.71 50.20 0.30
CA LYS A 2 73.38 49.01 -0.53
C LYS A 2 73.41 47.67 0.23
N LEU A 3 74.38 47.44 1.12
CA LEU A 3 74.42 46.22 1.95
C LEU A 3 73.26 46.14 2.96
N ILE A 4 72.85 47.26 3.55
CA ILE A 4 71.70 47.32 4.46
C ILE A 4 70.40 47.06 3.69
N LEU A 5 70.28 47.59 2.47
CA LEU A 5 69.13 47.34 1.62
C LEU A 5 69.04 45.87 1.18
N ILE A 6 70.17 45.25 0.82
CA ILE A 6 70.23 43.82 0.46
C ILE A 6 69.91 42.94 1.68
N PHE A 7 70.42 43.29 2.86
CA PHE A 7 70.12 42.58 4.12
C PHE A 7 68.63 42.71 4.50
N LEU A 8 68.06 43.92 4.43
CA LEU A 8 66.64 44.15 4.64
C LEU A 8 65.78 43.40 3.62
N LEU A 9 66.16 43.38 2.33
CA LEU A 9 65.48 42.61 1.29
C LEU A 9 65.59 41.10 1.50
N SER A 10 66.64 40.61 2.17
CA SER A 10 66.79 39.18 2.48
C SER A 10 65.99 38.72 3.70
N ILE A 11 65.73 39.62 4.66
CA ILE A 11 65.01 39.31 5.91
C ILE A 11 63.52 39.62 5.79
N PHE A 12 63.13 40.59 4.97
CA PHE A 12 61.73 40.96 4.79
C PHE A 12 60.81 39.78 4.37
N PRO A 13 61.22 38.88 3.46
CA PRO A 13 60.43 37.68 3.14
C PRO A 13 60.30 36.72 4.32
N LEU A 14 61.37 36.54 5.11
CA LEU A 14 61.39 35.70 6.31
C LEU A 14 60.46 36.25 7.40
N LEU A 15 60.54 37.56 7.69
CA LEU A 15 59.65 38.24 8.64
C LEU A 15 58.19 38.22 8.17
N SER A 16 57.94 38.44 6.88
CA SER A 16 56.57 38.39 6.31
C SER A 16 55.94 37.00 6.48
N ASN A 17 56.75 35.94 6.35
CA ASN A 17 56.30 34.56 6.55
C ASN A 17 56.01 34.27 8.04
N GLU A 18 56.80 34.79 8.97
CA GLU A 18 56.53 34.67 10.41
C GLU A 18 55.24 35.39 10.82
N PHE A 19 54.99 36.61 10.33
CA PHE A 19 53.75 37.33 10.62
C PHE A 19 52.53 36.64 10.01
N ASN A 20 52.66 36.04 8.82
CA ASN A 20 51.61 35.24 8.20
C ASN A 20 51.27 34.00 9.05
N LYS A 21 52.28 33.24 9.50
CA LYS A 21 52.05 32.09 10.40
C LYS A 21 51.44 32.52 11.73
N SER A 22 51.90 33.64 12.29
CA SER A 22 51.33 34.22 13.51
C SER A 22 49.87 34.61 13.34
N LEU A 23 49.50 35.23 12.21
CA LEU A 23 48.11 35.56 11.89
C LEU A 23 47.21 34.31 11.87
N LEU A 24 47.66 33.23 11.22
CA LEU A 24 46.88 32.00 11.13
C LEU A 24 46.73 31.31 12.49
N GLU A 25 47.82 31.21 13.27
CA GLU A 25 47.79 30.58 14.59
C GLU A 25 46.94 31.40 15.59
N ALA A 26 47.06 32.73 15.59
CA ALA A 26 46.22 33.61 16.39
C ALA A 26 44.74 33.48 16.00
N SER A 27 44.45 33.38 14.70
CA SER A 27 43.08 33.15 14.19
C SER A 27 42.54 31.79 14.61
N LYS A 28 43.40 30.77 14.66
CA LYS A 28 43.06 29.42 15.16
C LYS A 28 42.71 29.43 16.65
N ARG A 29 43.45 30.19 17.45
CA ARG A 29 43.24 30.32 18.90
C ARG A 29 42.12 31.29 19.29
N GLY A 30 41.68 32.14 18.35
CA GLY A 30 40.68 33.17 18.62
C GLY A 30 41.24 34.41 19.30
N GLU A 31 42.55 34.61 19.25
CA GLU A 31 43.26 35.70 19.93
C GLU A 31 43.20 37.00 19.12
N LEU A 32 42.12 37.77 19.29
CA LEU A 32 41.87 39.00 18.52
C LEU A 32 43.05 40.00 18.55
N LEU A 33 43.67 40.20 19.71
CA LEU A 33 44.80 41.15 19.84
C LEU A 33 46.02 40.68 19.02
N ALA A 34 46.32 39.38 19.04
CA ALA A 34 47.42 38.82 18.25
C ALA A 34 47.11 38.88 16.74
N VAL A 35 45.85 38.67 16.33
CA VAL A 35 45.42 38.90 14.93
C VAL A 35 45.59 40.37 14.53
N GLN A 36 45.22 41.30 15.41
CA GLN A 36 45.39 42.74 15.18
C GLN A 36 46.86 43.12 15.02
N GLU A 37 47.72 42.60 15.89
CA GLU A 37 49.16 42.84 15.88
C GLU A 37 49.82 42.24 14.64
N ALA A 38 49.50 41.00 14.27
CA ALA A 38 50.05 40.36 13.06
C ALA A 38 49.73 41.16 11.79
N LEU A 39 48.47 41.61 11.62
CA LEU A 39 48.10 42.46 10.48
C LEU A 39 48.79 43.84 10.52
N LYS A 40 48.95 44.43 11.71
CA LYS A 40 49.68 45.70 11.87
C LYS A 40 51.15 45.56 11.49
N ASN A 41 51.76 44.40 11.77
CA ASN A 41 53.15 44.08 11.45
C ASN A 41 53.36 43.65 9.99
N GLY A 42 52.31 43.68 9.16
CA GLY A 42 52.42 43.45 7.73
C GLY A 42 52.15 42.01 7.29
N ALA A 43 51.49 41.19 8.13
CA ALA A 43 50.94 39.92 7.64
C ALA A 43 49.99 40.16 6.46
N ASP A 44 50.14 39.36 5.41
CA ASP A 44 49.18 39.30 4.32
C ASP A 44 47.86 38.72 4.85
N LYS A 45 46.85 39.57 4.90
CA LYS A 45 45.49 39.25 5.37
C LYS A 45 44.81 38.14 4.57
N ASN A 46 45.29 37.85 3.36
CA ASN A 46 44.80 36.81 2.46
C ASN A 46 45.79 35.65 2.30
N TYR A 47 46.83 35.59 3.14
CA TYR A 47 47.78 34.50 3.14
C TYR A 47 47.07 33.15 3.33
N LYS A 48 47.53 32.14 2.59
CA LYS A 48 47.04 30.78 2.64
C LYS A 48 48.10 29.86 3.25
N ASP A 49 47.70 28.97 4.16
CA ASP A 49 48.56 27.87 4.61
C ASP A 49 48.73 26.78 3.54
N GLU A 50 49.39 25.69 3.91
CA GLU A 50 49.62 24.51 3.07
C GLU A 50 48.32 23.82 2.63
N GLU A 51 47.23 23.96 3.38
CA GLU A 51 45.89 23.48 3.04
C GLU A 51 45.07 24.51 2.23
N GLY A 52 45.66 25.67 1.93
CA GLY A 52 44.99 26.74 1.20
C GLY A 52 44.11 27.64 2.09
N LYS A 53 44.08 27.43 3.41
CA LYS A 53 43.18 28.13 4.33
C LYS A 53 43.73 29.50 4.70
N THR A 54 42.85 30.49 4.66
CA THR A 54 43.14 31.84 5.15
C THR A 54 42.80 32.00 6.63
N ALA A 55 43.26 33.10 7.23
CA ALA A 55 42.88 33.49 8.59
C ALA A 55 41.35 33.51 8.80
N LEU A 56 40.61 33.99 7.79
CA LEU A 56 39.15 34.03 7.81
C LEU A 56 38.55 32.62 7.79
N VAL A 57 39.07 31.73 6.93
CA VAL A 57 38.62 30.32 6.86
C VAL A 57 38.83 29.61 8.19
N ILE A 58 40.02 29.75 8.78
CA ILE A 58 40.36 29.12 10.07
C ILE A 58 39.44 29.64 11.20
N ALA A 59 39.34 30.97 11.35
CA ALA A 59 38.50 31.56 12.39
C ALA A 59 37.02 31.18 12.22
N SER A 60 36.54 31.08 10.98
CA SER A 60 35.17 30.71 10.66
C SER A 60 34.87 29.23 10.90
N ALA A 61 35.84 28.33 10.66
CA ALA A 61 35.73 26.90 10.93
C ALA A 61 35.70 26.56 12.43
N ILE A 62 36.22 27.45 13.28
CA ILE A 62 36.28 27.27 14.74
C ILE A 62 35.16 28.06 15.45
N GLY A 63 34.64 29.10 14.81
CA GLY A 63 33.55 29.92 15.36
C GLY A 63 34.01 31.16 16.12
N HIS A 64 35.21 31.68 15.85
CA HIS A 64 35.77 32.85 16.54
C HIS A 64 35.16 34.16 16.02
N ILE A 65 33.97 34.49 16.50
CA ILE A 65 33.12 35.59 16.03
C ILE A 65 33.86 36.94 15.96
N GLU A 66 34.58 37.33 17.03
CA GLU A 66 35.24 38.64 17.08
C GLU A 66 36.44 38.73 16.11
N VAL A 67 37.16 37.63 15.92
CA VAL A 67 38.21 37.54 14.90
C VAL A 67 37.61 37.66 13.50
N VAL A 68 36.52 36.92 13.22
CA VAL A 68 35.80 37.00 11.94
C VAL A 68 35.32 38.42 11.65
N LYS A 69 34.64 39.09 12.60
CA LYS A 69 34.20 40.49 12.46
C LYS A 69 35.36 41.41 12.11
N TYR A 70 36.47 41.29 12.85
CA TYR A 70 37.63 42.13 12.65
C TYR A 70 38.27 41.89 11.26
N LEU A 71 38.43 40.64 10.85
CA LEU A 71 38.98 40.29 9.53
C LEU A 71 38.09 40.84 8.39
N ILE A 72 36.77 40.68 8.48
CA ILE A 72 35.81 41.26 7.52
C ILE A 72 35.99 42.78 7.44
N ALA A 73 36.13 43.47 8.58
CA ALA A 73 36.33 44.92 8.63
C ALA A 73 37.66 45.36 7.99
N LYS A 74 38.65 44.46 7.85
CA LYS A 74 39.91 44.70 7.13
C LYS A 74 39.84 44.39 5.63
N GLY A 75 38.67 44.01 5.13
CA GLY A 75 38.44 43.74 3.70
C GLY A 75 39.27 42.58 3.19
N VAL A 76 39.33 41.48 3.95
CA VAL A 76 39.85 40.19 3.48
C VAL A 76 39.01 39.66 2.32
N GLY A 77 39.58 38.79 1.49
CA GLY A 77 38.81 38.08 0.46
C GLY A 77 37.85 37.08 1.11
N LEU A 78 36.55 37.38 1.10
CA LEU A 78 35.53 36.57 1.79
C LEU A 78 35.30 35.19 1.13
N ASP A 79 35.43 35.17 -0.20
CA ASP A 79 35.09 34.03 -1.05
C ASP A 79 36.33 33.23 -1.49
N MET A 80 37.46 33.43 -0.81
CA MET A 80 38.67 32.67 -1.06
C MET A 80 38.47 31.20 -0.64
N GLN A 81 38.69 30.30 -1.59
CA GLN A 81 38.59 28.86 -1.39
C GLN A 81 39.92 28.26 -0.91
N ASP A 82 39.86 27.31 0.02
CA ASP A 82 40.99 26.44 0.37
C ASP A 82 41.26 25.39 -0.73
N ASN A 83 42.21 24.48 -0.51
CA ASN A 83 42.58 23.47 -1.49
C ASN A 83 41.45 22.48 -1.80
N GLU A 84 40.43 22.39 -0.94
CA GLU A 84 39.22 21.58 -1.14
C GLU A 84 38.07 22.38 -1.76
N GLY A 85 38.30 23.65 -2.11
CA GLY A 85 37.25 24.51 -2.67
C GLY A 85 36.34 25.14 -1.61
N LYS A 86 36.64 25.00 -0.32
CA LYS A 86 35.75 25.48 0.75
C LYS A 86 36.06 26.93 1.13
N THR A 87 35.03 27.75 1.17
CA THR A 87 35.12 29.14 1.67
C THR A 87 34.93 29.20 3.18
N ALA A 88 35.17 30.37 3.77
CA ALA A 88 34.88 30.64 5.18
C ALA A 88 33.39 30.37 5.53
N LEU A 89 32.48 30.71 4.62
CA LEU A 89 31.05 30.45 4.78
C LEU A 89 30.75 28.95 4.78
N ILE A 90 31.36 28.17 3.87
CA ILE A 90 31.16 26.71 3.81
C ILE A 90 31.66 26.05 5.11
N HIS A 91 32.84 26.42 5.60
CA HIS A 91 33.36 25.89 6.87
C HIS A 91 32.45 26.22 8.06
N ALA A 92 31.98 27.47 8.16
CA ALA A 92 31.03 27.87 9.19
C ALA A 92 29.71 27.09 9.09
N ALA A 93 29.23 26.83 7.87
CA ALA A 93 28.01 26.06 7.62
C ALA A 93 28.17 24.57 7.95
N ILE A 94 29.31 23.95 7.64
CA ILE A 94 29.65 22.56 8.04
C ILE A 94 29.64 22.41 9.56
N LYS A 95 30.15 23.42 10.27
CA LYS A 95 30.35 23.40 11.72
C LYS A 95 29.16 23.95 12.52
N GLY A 96 28.12 24.46 11.86
CA GLY A 96 26.93 24.98 12.53
C GLY A 96 27.15 26.31 13.23
N HIS A 97 28.15 27.10 12.83
CA HIS A 97 28.47 28.38 13.46
C HIS A 97 27.57 29.50 12.93
N THR A 98 26.28 29.48 13.33
CA THR A 98 25.24 30.40 12.85
C THR A 98 25.66 31.87 12.92
N ARG A 99 26.27 32.31 14.02
CA ARG A 99 26.68 33.72 14.16
C ARG A 99 27.78 34.13 13.18
N VAL A 100 28.66 33.20 12.81
CA VAL A 100 29.66 33.44 11.76
C VAL A 100 28.99 33.47 10.39
N VAL A 101 28.04 32.57 10.13
CA VAL A 101 27.21 32.58 8.91
C VAL A 101 26.47 33.90 8.77
N GLU A 102 25.88 34.44 9.84
CA GLU A 102 25.21 35.75 9.85
C GLU A 102 26.12 36.93 9.48
N LEU A 103 27.41 36.85 9.80
CA LEU A 103 28.38 37.89 9.44
C LEU A 103 28.82 37.79 7.98
N LEU A 104 28.88 36.57 7.46
CA LEU A 104 29.41 36.29 6.12
C LEU A 104 28.33 36.34 5.05
N TRP A 105 27.14 35.79 5.32
CA TRP A 105 26.14 35.54 4.29
C TRP A 105 25.90 36.82 3.48
N GLU A 106 25.45 37.94 4.08
CA GLU A 106 25.14 39.17 3.34
C GLU A 106 26.23 39.65 2.38
N LYS A 107 27.51 39.33 2.61
CA LYS A 107 28.66 39.88 1.88
C LYS A 107 29.37 38.86 0.98
N SER A 108 28.99 37.57 1.05
CA SER A 108 29.64 36.46 0.36
C SER A 108 28.75 35.78 -0.66
N ASP A 109 29.38 35.23 -1.70
CA ASP A 109 28.71 34.34 -2.65
C ASP A 109 28.28 33.04 -1.98
N LEU A 110 26.96 32.80 -1.99
CA LEU A 110 26.33 31.65 -1.36
C LEU A 110 26.42 30.38 -2.20
N ASN A 111 26.68 30.53 -3.50
CA ASN A 111 26.57 29.46 -4.46
C ASN A 111 27.93 28.88 -4.84
N ILE A 112 29.00 29.27 -4.12
CA ILE A 112 30.30 28.64 -4.28
C ILE A 112 30.22 27.18 -3.82
N GLU A 113 30.72 26.30 -4.66
CA GLU A 113 30.78 24.86 -4.45
C GLU A 113 32.19 24.44 -4.02
N ASP A 114 32.28 23.50 -3.08
CA ASP A 114 33.55 22.84 -2.79
C ASP A 114 33.96 21.87 -3.93
N TYR A 115 35.25 21.64 -4.11
CA TYR A 115 35.79 20.82 -5.20
C TYR A 115 35.62 19.32 -4.97
N ILE A 116 35.30 18.89 -3.75
CA ILE A 116 35.26 17.47 -3.39
C ILE A 116 33.90 16.88 -3.78
N GLU A 117 32.83 17.47 -3.23
CA GLU A 117 31.46 16.99 -3.43
C GLU A 117 30.63 17.95 -4.28
N GLY A 118 31.10 19.16 -4.60
CA GLY A 118 30.30 20.16 -5.32
C GLY A 118 29.25 20.82 -4.43
N ARG A 119 29.44 20.84 -3.10
CA ARG A 119 28.40 21.31 -2.17
C ARG A 119 28.61 22.76 -1.79
N THR A 120 27.50 23.50 -1.79
CA THR A 120 27.43 24.86 -1.22
C THR A 120 27.25 24.82 0.30
N GLY A 121 27.31 25.99 0.94
CA GLY A 121 27.02 26.11 2.38
C GLY A 121 25.62 25.62 2.76
N LEU A 122 24.62 25.79 1.88
CA LEU A 122 23.27 25.29 2.12
C LEU A 122 23.23 23.75 2.11
N LEU A 123 23.92 23.11 1.16
CA LEU A 123 23.96 21.65 1.05
C LEU A 123 24.67 21.02 2.25
N HIS A 124 25.79 21.59 2.69
CA HIS A 124 26.49 21.13 3.90
C HIS A 124 25.65 21.29 5.16
N SER A 125 25.09 22.48 5.40
CA SER A 125 24.26 22.72 6.60
C SER A 125 23.00 21.84 6.63
N SER A 126 22.39 21.58 5.47
CA SER A 126 21.27 20.64 5.34
C SER A 126 21.70 19.19 5.61
N TYR A 127 22.88 18.77 5.14
CA TYR A 127 23.41 17.43 5.38
C TYR A 127 23.82 17.19 6.84
N TYR A 128 24.34 18.22 7.52
CA TYR A 128 24.79 18.10 8.91
C TYR A 128 23.70 18.44 9.96
N GLY A 129 22.55 18.95 9.53
CA GLY A 129 21.40 19.18 10.42
C GLY A 129 21.41 20.52 11.14
N HIS A 130 22.11 21.51 10.60
CA HIS A 130 22.25 22.83 11.23
C HIS A 130 21.06 23.73 10.86
N LEU A 131 19.93 23.52 11.53
CA LEU A 131 18.66 24.22 11.27
C LEU A 131 18.82 25.75 11.23
N ASP A 132 19.48 26.33 12.23
CA ASP A 132 19.64 27.79 12.32
C ASP A 132 20.49 28.37 11.18
N VAL A 133 21.48 27.60 10.69
CA VAL A 133 22.28 27.98 9.54
C VAL A 133 21.43 27.93 8.28
N VAL A 134 20.67 26.85 8.07
CA VAL A 134 19.75 26.74 6.92
C VAL A 134 18.73 27.89 6.94
N GLN A 135 18.11 28.15 8.09
CA GLN A 135 17.17 29.25 8.26
C GLN A 135 17.80 30.61 7.98
N THR A 136 19.06 30.82 8.38
CA THR A 136 19.78 32.06 8.09
C THR A 136 20.05 32.22 6.60
N LEU A 137 20.51 31.16 5.92
CA LEU A 137 20.84 31.21 4.50
C LEU A 137 19.59 31.42 3.63
N LEU A 138 18.44 30.88 4.03
CA LEU A 138 17.16 31.04 3.32
C LEU A 138 16.51 32.42 3.49
N LYS A 139 17.05 33.31 4.33
CA LYS A 139 16.54 34.69 4.46
C LYS A 139 16.69 35.42 3.12
N LYS A 140 15.66 36.19 2.73
CA LYS A 140 15.74 37.05 1.54
C LYS A 140 16.75 38.18 1.76
N ARG A 141 17.69 38.34 0.83
CA ARG A 141 18.62 39.48 0.84
C ARG A 141 17.94 40.75 0.34
N ASP A 142 18.42 41.90 0.81
CA ASP A 142 18.00 43.20 0.28
C ASP A 142 18.37 43.30 -1.21
N ARG A 143 17.36 43.51 -2.06
CA ARG A 143 17.52 43.64 -3.52
C ARG A 143 18.45 44.78 -3.91
N ASN A 144 18.43 45.89 -3.17
CA ASN A 144 19.31 47.03 -3.43
C ASN A 144 20.76 46.67 -3.12
N LEU A 145 20.98 45.83 -2.12
CA LEU A 145 22.30 45.32 -1.76
C LEU A 145 22.81 44.34 -2.82
N LEU A 146 21.98 43.40 -3.29
CA LEU A 146 22.31 42.50 -4.41
C LEU A 146 22.67 43.26 -5.69
N GLN A 147 21.92 44.32 -6.02
CA GLN A 147 22.22 45.15 -7.20
C GLN A 147 23.56 45.90 -7.07
N LYS A 148 23.91 46.35 -5.85
CA LYS A 148 25.23 46.93 -5.58
C LYS A 148 26.33 45.88 -5.72
N PHE A 149 26.16 44.68 -5.16
CA PHE A 149 27.16 43.62 -5.28
C PHE A 149 27.36 43.14 -6.71
N LYS A 150 26.30 43.02 -7.50
CA LYS A 150 26.40 42.76 -8.94
C LYS A 150 27.35 43.74 -9.63
N LYS A 151 27.28 45.03 -9.31
CA LYS A 151 28.15 46.07 -9.87
C LYS A 151 29.62 45.93 -9.45
N PHE A 152 29.88 45.50 -8.21
CA PHE A 152 31.24 45.46 -7.64
C PHE A 152 31.95 44.11 -7.81
N PHE A 153 31.21 43.01 -7.70
CA PHE A 153 31.74 41.65 -7.61
C PHE A 153 31.28 40.73 -8.75
N GLY A 154 30.30 41.14 -9.56
CA GLY A 154 29.95 40.46 -10.81
C GLY A 154 29.00 39.26 -10.71
N TRP A 155 28.51 38.90 -9.52
CA TRP A 155 27.53 37.83 -9.35
C TRP A 155 26.10 38.38 -9.27
N GLU A 156 25.18 37.72 -9.99
CA GLU A 156 23.82 38.20 -10.24
C GLU A 156 22.73 37.48 -9.43
N LYS A 157 23.03 36.30 -8.89
CA LYS A 157 22.05 35.38 -8.30
C LYS A 157 22.14 35.38 -6.78
N ASP A 158 20.99 35.44 -6.13
CA ASP A 158 20.83 35.13 -4.70
C ASP A 158 21.08 33.63 -4.46
N LEU A 159 20.82 33.14 -3.25
CA LEU A 159 20.88 31.70 -2.95
C LEU A 159 20.12 30.86 -3.98
N ASP A 160 20.80 29.90 -4.59
CA ASP A 160 20.16 28.83 -5.36
C ASP A 160 19.79 27.69 -4.40
N ILE A 161 18.53 27.67 -3.97
CA ILE A 161 17.99 26.63 -3.09
C ILE A 161 18.02 25.23 -3.74
N ASN A 162 18.04 25.18 -5.08
CA ASN A 162 18.02 23.96 -5.88
C ASN A 162 19.40 23.61 -6.45
N ALA A 163 20.46 24.25 -5.95
CA ALA A 163 21.84 23.87 -6.26
C ALA A 163 22.06 22.37 -6.02
N LYS A 164 22.86 21.77 -6.89
CA LYS A 164 23.12 20.33 -6.90
C LYS A 164 24.59 20.05 -6.65
N ASP A 165 24.86 19.05 -5.83
CA ASP A 165 26.21 18.53 -5.66
C ASP A 165 26.67 17.74 -6.90
N HIS A 166 27.93 17.28 -6.95
CA HIS A 166 28.49 16.50 -8.07
C HIS A 166 27.71 15.21 -8.37
N LYS A 167 26.93 14.69 -7.40
CA LYS A 167 26.05 13.52 -7.56
C LYS A 167 24.62 13.91 -7.92
N GLY A 168 24.34 15.20 -8.10
CA GLY A 168 23.04 15.76 -8.41
C GLY A 168 22.14 15.99 -7.20
N ASN A 169 22.62 15.80 -5.96
CA ASN A 169 21.76 15.92 -4.77
C ASN A 169 21.48 17.38 -4.44
N THR A 170 20.22 17.70 -4.15
CA THR A 170 19.81 19.02 -3.62
C THR A 170 19.87 19.04 -2.09
N ALA A 171 19.79 20.24 -1.51
CA ALA A 171 19.65 20.42 -0.06
C ALA A 171 18.47 19.61 0.52
N LEU A 172 17.34 19.57 -0.20
CA LEU A 172 16.15 18.80 0.19
C LEU A 172 16.48 17.31 0.29
N MET A 173 17.17 16.74 -0.70
CA MET A 173 17.55 15.31 -0.66
C MET A 173 18.48 15.00 0.51
N LEU A 174 19.47 15.85 0.77
CA LEU A 174 20.45 15.66 1.83
C LEU A 174 19.79 15.73 3.21
N ALA A 175 18.90 16.69 3.46
CA ALA A 175 18.16 16.80 4.71
C ALA A 175 17.20 15.61 4.91
N SER A 176 16.48 15.21 3.85
CA SER A 176 15.52 14.11 3.85
C SER A 176 16.17 12.77 4.19
N VAL A 177 17.31 12.45 3.56
CA VAL A 177 18.08 11.22 3.82
C VAL A 177 18.61 11.15 5.26
N ARG A 178 18.88 12.30 5.87
CA ARG A 178 19.37 12.41 7.25
C ARG A 178 18.25 12.51 8.28
N ASN A 179 16.99 12.43 7.85
CA ASN A 179 15.80 12.52 8.69
C ASN A 179 15.67 13.85 9.47
N PHE A 180 16.06 14.96 8.85
CA PHE A 180 15.90 16.30 9.44
C PHE A 180 14.57 16.94 8.99
N SER A 181 13.47 16.58 9.65
CA SER A 181 12.11 16.99 9.29
C SER A 181 11.92 18.50 9.25
N GLU A 182 12.42 19.23 10.25
CA GLU A 182 12.30 20.70 10.29
C GLU A 182 13.03 21.38 9.14
N ILE A 183 14.24 20.91 8.82
CA ILE A 183 15.01 21.42 7.67
C ILE A 183 14.29 21.10 6.36
N THR A 184 13.80 19.87 6.23
CA THR A 184 13.06 19.42 5.04
C THR A 184 11.82 20.29 4.80
N LYS A 185 11.04 20.53 5.85
CA LYS A 185 9.86 21.40 5.82
C LYS A 185 10.24 22.84 5.44
N LEU A 186 11.27 23.38 6.08
CA LEU A 186 11.75 24.74 5.82
C LEU A 186 12.22 24.94 4.38
N LEU A 187 12.92 23.96 3.81
CA LEU A 187 13.35 23.97 2.41
C LEU A 187 12.15 23.98 1.46
N LEU A 188 11.15 23.12 1.70
CA LEU A 188 9.93 23.07 0.88
C LEU A 188 9.14 24.39 0.96
N GLU A 189 9.01 24.97 2.16
CA GLU A 189 8.34 26.26 2.37
C GLU A 189 9.05 27.44 1.68
N ASN A 190 10.35 27.31 1.40
CA ASN A 190 11.14 28.32 0.69
C ASN A 190 11.37 28.00 -0.79
N GLY A 191 10.62 27.04 -1.36
CA GLY A 191 10.59 26.79 -2.80
C GLY A 191 11.61 25.76 -3.30
N ALA A 192 12.09 24.86 -2.43
CA ALA A 192 12.87 23.72 -2.90
C ALA A 192 12.04 22.83 -3.83
N GLU A 193 12.61 22.43 -4.96
CA GLU A 193 11.97 21.57 -5.95
C GLU A 193 11.78 20.15 -5.39
N ILE A 194 10.55 19.82 -5.00
CA ILE A 194 10.22 18.54 -4.35
C ILE A 194 10.52 17.31 -5.23
N ASN A 195 10.39 17.48 -6.54
CA ASN A 195 10.59 16.45 -7.55
C ASN A 195 11.92 16.60 -8.32
N ALA A 196 12.87 17.39 -7.79
CA ALA A 196 14.21 17.46 -8.36
C ALA A 196 14.84 16.06 -8.40
N LYS A 197 15.62 15.78 -9.45
CA LYS A 197 16.30 14.50 -9.66
C LYS A 197 17.82 14.63 -9.52
N ASP A 198 18.43 13.65 -8.87
CA ASP A 198 19.88 13.48 -8.84
C ASP A 198 20.42 12.91 -10.17
N SER A 199 21.73 12.67 -10.26
CA SER A 199 22.35 12.15 -11.49
C SER A 199 21.88 10.74 -11.89
N ASN A 200 21.27 9.99 -10.97
CA ASN A 200 20.65 8.67 -11.22
C ASN A 200 19.14 8.77 -11.47
N GLY A 201 18.58 9.98 -11.45
CA GLY A 201 17.15 10.21 -11.59
C GLY A 201 16.36 10.07 -10.28
N HIS A 202 17.01 9.86 -9.14
CA HIS A 202 16.31 9.70 -7.86
C HIS A 202 15.81 11.04 -7.31
N THR A 203 14.58 11.05 -6.79
CA THR A 203 14.03 12.20 -6.04
C THR A 203 14.31 12.07 -4.54
N ALA A 204 13.97 13.11 -3.77
CA ALA A 204 13.98 13.01 -2.31
C ALA A 204 13.08 11.87 -1.81
N LEU A 205 11.89 11.70 -2.42
CA LEU A 205 10.95 10.62 -2.08
C LEU A 205 11.55 9.24 -2.36
N THR A 206 12.23 9.05 -3.50
CA THR A 206 12.91 7.79 -3.82
C THR A 206 13.94 7.42 -2.75
N LYS A 207 14.80 8.38 -2.36
CA LYS A 207 15.88 8.12 -1.40
C LYS A 207 15.36 7.78 0.00
N VAL A 208 14.30 8.44 0.47
CA VAL A 208 13.74 8.14 1.80
C VAL A 208 12.96 6.84 1.84
N ALA A 209 12.31 6.47 0.72
CA ALA A 209 11.64 5.19 0.58
C ALA A 209 12.63 4.02 0.62
N GLU A 210 13.83 4.17 0.06
CA GLU A 210 14.91 3.18 0.18
C GLU A 210 15.41 2.98 1.62
N LEU A 211 15.39 4.03 2.44
CA LEU A 211 15.95 4.03 3.80
C LEU A 211 14.90 3.73 4.88
N ASP A 212 13.67 3.48 4.48
CA ASP A 212 12.52 3.28 5.36
C ASP A 212 12.21 4.45 6.31
N ASN A 213 12.49 5.67 5.86
CA ASN A 213 12.30 6.88 6.67
C ASN A 213 10.87 7.43 6.55
N LEU A 214 9.92 6.81 7.26
CA LEU A 214 8.49 7.14 7.20
C LEU A 214 8.14 8.61 7.53
N PRO A 215 8.71 9.27 8.56
CA PRO A 215 8.36 10.66 8.87
C PRO A 215 8.58 11.62 7.69
N ILE A 216 9.73 11.50 7.00
CA ILE A 216 10.01 12.34 5.83
C ILE A 216 9.22 11.88 4.62
N LEU A 217 9.02 10.57 4.45
CA LEU A 217 8.21 10.03 3.36
C LEU A 217 6.77 10.58 3.43
N ASP A 218 6.16 10.58 4.61
CA ASP A 218 4.84 11.19 4.84
C ASP A 218 4.85 12.68 4.53
N LEU A 219 5.82 13.43 5.07
CA LEU A 219 5.94 14.86 4.82
C LEU A 219 6.06 15.20 3.33
N LEU A 220 6.85 14.44 2.56
CA LEU A 220 7.02 14.67 1.13
C LEU A 220 5.73 14.37 0.36
N ILE A 221 5.04 13.28 0.68
CA ILE A 221 3.76 12.94 0.04
C ILE A 221 2.69 13.98 0.37
N GLU A 222 2.63 14.46 1.62
CA GLU A 222 1.73 15.54 2.06
C GLU A 222 2.02 16.90 1.38
N LYS A 223 3.23 17.07 0.85
CA LYS A 223 3.66 18.25 0.09
C LYS A 223 3.60 18.02 -1.43
N ASP A 224 2.79 17.05 -1.87
CA ASP A 224 2.52 16.72 -3.27
C ASP A 224 3.76 16.24 -4.05
N ALA A 225 4.67 15.50 -3.40
CA ALA A 225 5.72 14.77 -4.11
C ALA A 225 5.07 13.77 -5.09
N ASP A 226 5.59 13.69 -6.31
CA ASP A 226 5.09 12.74 -7.31
C ASP A 226 5.49 11.31 -6.90
N ILE A 227 4.49 10.56 -6.41
CA ILE A 227 4.66 9.23 -5.84
C ILE A 227 5.13 8.18 -6.85
N ASP A 228 4.85 8.41 -8.14
CA ASP A 228 5.17 7.50 -9.24
C ASP A 228 6.27 8.05 -10.16
N MET A 229 6.98 9.09 -9.73
CA MET A 229 8.11 9.63 -10.49
C MET A 229 9.19 8.56 -10.70
N LYS A 230 9.58 8.41 -11.97
CA LYS A 230 10.56 7.41 -12.41
C LYS A 230 11.99 7.96 -12.42
N ASP A 231 12.94 7.14 -11.97
CA ASP A 231 14.37 7.40 -12.10
C ASP A 231 14.89 7.18 -13.53
N SER A 232 16.20 7.28 -13.74
CA SER A 232 16.83 7.10 -15.06
C SER A 232 16.78 5.66 -15.60
N ASN A 233 16.30 4.69 -14.81
CA ASN A 233 16.05 3.30 -15.24
C ASN A 233 14.55 3.01 -15.33
N GLY A 234 13.69 4.03 -15.21
CA GLY A 234 12.24 3.88 -15.18
C GLY A 234 11.67 3.41 -13.84
N ARG A 235 12.46 3.34 -12.77
CA ARG A 235 12.03 2.81 -11.46
C ARG A 235 11.39 3.88 -10.58
N THR A 236 10.30 3.53 -9.90
CA THR A 236 9.60 4.41 -8.94
C THR A 236 10.13 4.25 -7.52
N ALA A 237 9.70 5.13 -6.60
CA ALA A 237 10.00 5.01 -5.18
C ALA A 237 9.56 3.64 -4.60
N LEU A 238 8.38 3.14 -5.01
CA LEU A 238 7.88 1.82 -4.61
C LEU A 238 8.83 0.69 -5.03
N MET A 239 9.36 0.74 -6.26
CA MET A 239 10.31 -0.26 -6.75
C MET A 239 11.64 -0.25 -5.99
N LYS A 240 12.11 0.94 -5.61
CA LYS A 240 13.37 1.09 -4.87
C LYS A 240 13.24 0.65 -3.41
N ALA A 241 12.15 1.04 -2.74
CA ALA A 241 11.79 0.51 -1.42
C ALA A 241 11.65 -1.01 -1.46
N THR A 242 11.01 -1.53 -2.52
CA THR A 242 10.90 -2.98 -2.73
C THR A 242 12.27 -3.62 -2.89
N GLU A 243 13.17 -3.08 -3.70
CA GLU A 243 14.53 -3.62 -3.87
C GLU A 243 15.31 -3.69 -2.54
N LYS A 244 15.16 -2.67 -1.68
CA LYS A 244 15.83 -2.56 -0.38
C LYS A 244 15.16 -3.29 0.77
N ASN A 245 14.02 -3.94 0.52
CA ASN A 245 13.19 -4.59 1.55
C ASN A 245 12.66 -3.62 2.63
N SER A 246 12.37 -2.38 2.23
CA SER A 246 11.84 -1.33 3.13
C SER A 246 10.33 -1.50 3.26
N ILE A 247 9.92 -2.52 4.02
CA ILE A 247 8.53 -3.01 4.09
C ILE A 247 7.56 -1.88 4.47
N ALA A 248 7.91 -1.05 5.45
CA ALA A 248 7.00 -0.03 5.94
C ALA A 248 6.78 1.08 4.89
N SER A 249 7.83 1.46 4.16
CA SER A 249 7.73 2.41 3.05
C SER A 249 6.95 1.81 1.89
N VAL A 250 7.10 0.52 1.59
CA VAL A 250 6.27 -0.16 0.59
C VAL A 250 4.81 -0.11 0.99
N GLU A 251 4.47 -0.52 2.21
CA GLU A 251 3.10 -0.47 2.73
C GLU A 251 2.52 0.93 2.61
N LYS A 252 3.30 1.93 3.04
CA LYS A 252 2.90 3.31 3.06
C LYS A 252 2.69 3.90 1.66
N LEU A 253 3.61 3.64 0.73
CA LEU A 253 3.48 4.09 -0.66
C LEU A 253 2.24 3.46 -1.32
N VAL A 254 2.00 2.18 -1.08
CA VAL A 254 0.78 1.49 -1.59
C VAL A 254 -0.48 2.10 -0.98
N GLN A 255 -0.49 2.37 0.33
CA GLN A 255 -1.60 3.03 1.03
C GLN A 255 -1.88 4.44 0.47
N LYS A 256 -0.83 5.19 0.12
CA LYS A 256 -0.91 6.54 -0.44
C LYS A 256 -1.18 6.55 -1.96
N GLY A 257 -1.45 5.39 -2.57
CA GLY A 257 -1.92 5.29 -3.95
C GLY A 257 -0.82 5.15 -5.01
N ALA A 258 0.40 4.76 -4.64
CA ALA A 258 1.44 4.45 -5.63
C ALA A 258 0.98 3.35 -6.60
N ASN A 259 1.23 3.53 -7.89
CA ASN A 259 0.86 2.53 -8.88
C ASN A 259 1.77 1.29 -8.79
N ILE A 260 1.21 0.24 -8.18
CA ILE A 260 1.89 -1.04 -7.93
C ILE A 260 2.30 -1.81 -9.21
N ASN A 261 1.73 -1.44 -10.36
CA ASN A 261 1.97 -2.08 -11.65
C ASN A 261 2.86 -1.25 -12.58
N ASN A 262 3.48 -0.18 -12.08
CA ASN A 262 4.46 0.53 -12.86
C ASN A 262 5.56 -0.43 -13.35
N LYS A 263 6.09 -0.15 -14.54
CA LYS A 263 7.18 -0.90 -15.17
C LYS A 263 8.41 -0.01 -15.33
N ASP A 264 9.57 -0.57 -15.02
CA ASP A 264 10.87 0.04 -15.32
C ASP A 264 11.18 -0.05 -16.83
N GLU A 265 12.32 0.49 -17.27
CA GLU A 265 12.69 0.49 -18.69
C GLU A 265 12.84 -0.91 -19.31
N ARG A 266 13.06 -1.93 -18.46
CA ARG A 266 13.14 -3.34 -18.88
C ARG A 266 11.78 -4.03 -18.79
N GLY A 267 10.71 -3.32 -18.43
CA GLY A 267 9.38 -3.90 -18.23
C GLY A 267 9.18 -4.54 -16.87
N VAL A 268 10.11 -4.38 -15.92
CA VAL A 268 10.08 -5.06 -14.62
C VAL A 268 9.19 -4.30 -13.63
N THR A 269 8.31 -5.01 -12.92
CA THR A 269 7.39 -4.45 -11.91
C THR A 269 7.96 -4.57 -10.49
N ALA A 270 7.35 -3.87 -9.52
CA ALA A 270 7.70 -4.03 -8.10
C ALA A 270 7.54 -5.48 -7.62
N LEU A 271 6.49 -6.19 -8.06
CA LEU A 271 6.26 -7.60 -7.72
C LEU A 271 7.40 -8.50 -8.24
N MET A 272 7.89 -8.28 -9.46
CA MET A 272 9.03 -9.02 -10.01
C MET A 272 10.32 -8.76 -9.23
N ILE A 273 10.56 -7.52 -8.81
CA ILE A 273 11.71 -7.17 -7.95
C ILE A 273 11.61 -7.90 -6.61
N ALA A 274 10.46 -7.85 -5.94
CA ALA A 274 10.24 -8.51 -4.66
C ALA A 274 10.46 -10.03 -4.77
N ALA A 275 9.92 -10.64 -5.83
CA ALA A 275 10.07 -12.05 -6.12
C ALA A 275 11.55 -12.43 -6.32
N ASN A 276 12.26 -11.72 -7.20
CA ASN A 276 13.68 -11.98 -7.48
C ASN A 276 14.59 -11.79 -6.26
N ARG A 277 14.24 -10.87 -5.37
CA ARG A 277 15.03 -10.60 -4.16
C ARG A 277 14.68 -11.54 -3.00
N GLY A 278 13.60 -12.32 -3.11
CA GLY A 278 13.13 -13.19 -2.03
C GLY A 278 12.40 -12.43 -0.91
N HIS A 279 11.85 -11.25 -1.20
CA HIS A 279 11.19 -10.41 -0.19
C HIS A 279 9.74 -10.84 0.03
N VAL A 280 9.58 -11.95 0.74
CA VAL A 280 8.30 -12.67 0.98
C VAL A 280 7.17 -11.75 1.44
N GLU A 281 7.42 -10.91 2.45
CA GLU A 281 6.40 -10.05 3.03
C GLU A 281 5.92 -8.98 2.04
N ILE A 282 6.83 -8.44 1.22
CA ILE A 282 6.46 -7.50 0.16
C ILE A 282 5.68 -8.20 -0.95
N VAL A 283 6.05 -9.44 -1.30
CA VAL A 283 5.26 -10.26 -2.25
C VAL A 283 3.83 -10.46 -1.73
N LYS A 284 3.66 -10.89 -0.47
CA LYS A 284 2.33 -11.04 0.16
C LYS A 284 1.55 -9.71 0.16
N LEU A 285 2.20 -8.61 0.54
CA LEU A 285 1.60 -7.29 0.57
C LEU A 285 1.10 -6.86 -0.81
N LEU A 286 1.94 -6.97 -1.84
CA LEU A 286 1.56 -6.59 -3.21
C LEU A 286 0.46 -7.51 -3.77
N LEU A 287 0.52 -8.82 -3.51
CA LEU A 287 -0.50 -9.78 -3.93
C LEU A 287 -1.84 -9.59 -3.20
N SER A 288 -1.85 -8.99 -2.02
CA SER A 288 -3.09 -8.65 -1.30
C SER A 288 -3.89 -7.55 -2.00
N LYS A 289 -3.31 -6.83 -2.96
CA LYS A 289 -3.97 -5.72 -3.64
C LYS A 289 -4.69 -6.20 -4.88
N GLU A 290 -6.00 -5.97 -4.95
CA GLU A 290 -6.87 -6.43 -6.06
C GLU A 290 -6.40 -5.94 -7.43
N SER A 291 -5.77 -4.75 -7.49
CA SER A 291 -5.28 -4.17 -8.74
C SER A 291 -3.96 -4.77 -9.27
N ILE A 292 -3.32 -5.71 -8.56
CA ILE A 292 -2.00 -6.24 -8.94
C ILE A 292 -2.07 -7.08 -10.23
N LYS A 293 -1.19 -6.79 -11.18
CA LYS A 293 -1.06 -7.50 -12.46
C LYS A 293 0.05 -8.54 -12.37
N ILE A 294 -0.28 -9.73 -11.86
CA ILE A 294 0.68 -10.84 -11.73
C ILE A 294 1.18 -11.34 -13.10
N SER A 295 0.32 -11.31 -14.13
CA SER A 295 0.64 -11.81 -15.47
C SER A 295 1.50 -10.86 -16.31
N ASP A 296 1.90 -9.71 -15.74
CA ASP A 296 2.79 -8.81 -16.45
C ASP A 296 4.11 -9.51 -16.77
N LYS A 297 4.64 -9.20 -17.95
CA LYS A 297 5.93 -9.65 -18.42
C LYS A 297 6.85 -8.46 -18.61
N ASP A 298 8.13 -8.71 -18.39
CA ASP A 298 9.19 -7.80 -18.76
C ASP A 298 9.43 -7.81 -20.29
N ASN A 299 10.37 -6.99 -20.77
CA ASN A 299 10.65 -6.85 -22.20
C ASN A 299 11.26 -8.11 -22.83
N GLU A 300 11.77 -9.04 -22.02
CA GLU A 300 12.26 -10.35 -22.47
C GLU A 300 11.17 -11.43 -22.42
N GLY A 301 9.93 -11.06 -22.04
CA GLY A 301 8.81 -11.97 -21.93
C GLY A 301 8.78 -12.79 -20.65
N ARG A 302 9.60 -12.44 -19.65
CA ARG A 302 9.71 -13.15 -18.37
C ARG A 302 8.66 -12.62 -17.41
N ASP A 303 7.91 -13.52 -16.78
CA ASP A 303 6.91 -13.19 -15.75
C ASP A 303 7.50 -13.27 -14.33
N VAL A 304 6.71 -12.90 -13.33
CA VAL A 304 7.11 -12.93 -11.92
C VAL A 304 7.59 -14.31 -11.44
N THR A 305 7.11 -15.41 -12.02
CA THR A 305 7.54 -16.78 -11.67
C THR A 305 8.98 -17.00 -12.08
N TRP A 306 9.34 -16.57 -13.29
CA TRP A 306 10.74 -16.65 -13.76
C TRP A 306 11.67 -15.88 -12.84
N TRP A 307 11.26 -14.68 -12.41
CA TRP A 307 12.03 -13.88 -11.46
C TRP A 307 12.13 -14.54 -10.08
N ALA A 308 11.05 -15.14 -9.58
CA ALA A 308 11.05 -15.89 -8.32
C ALA A 308 12.01 -17.09 -8.33
N GLU A 309 12.13 -17.82 -9.45
CA GLU A 309 13.07 -18.94 -9.59
C GLU A 309 14.55 -18.53 -9.46
N LYS A 310 14.87 -17.24 -9.60
CA LYS A 310 16.21 -16.69 -9.41
C LYS A 310 16.47 -16.16 -8.01
N ALA A 311 15.47 -16.20 -7.14
CA ALA A 311 15.60 -15.75 -5.76
C ALA A 311 16.54 -16.67 -4.95
N PRO A 312 17.13 -16.17 -3.86
CA PRO A 312 17.91 -17.00 -2.93
C PRO A 312 17.11 -18.16 -2.32
N ASN A 313 15.81 -17.95 -2.06
CA ASN A 313 14.86 -18.94 -1.50
C ASN A 313 13.62 -19.00 -2.40
N PRO A 314 13.70 -19.63 -3.58
CA PRO A 314 12.64 -19.58 -4.58
C PRO A 314 11.37 -20.33 -4.12
N GLU A 315 11.48 -21.36 -3.27
CA GLU A 315 10.35 -22.22 -2.91
C GLU A 315 9.21 -21.45 -2.24
N GLU A 316 9.55 -20.60 -1.27
CA GLU A 316 8.56 -19.84 -0.48
C GLU A 316 7.83 -18.80 -1.35
N ILE A 317 8.56 -18.10 -2.21
CA ILE A 317 7.97 -17.12 -3.13
C ILE A 317 7.09 -17.82 -4.17
N LEU A 318 7.55 -18.92 -4.75
CA LEU A 318 6.80 -19.71 -5.73
C LEU A 318 5.55 -20.36 -5.14
N GLU A 319 5.54 -20.66 -3.84
CA GLU A 319 4.35 -21.13 -3.12
C GLU A 319 3.29 -20.02 -2.98
N ILE A 320 3.74 -18.79 -2.75
CA ILE A 320 2.87 -17.62 -2.54
C ILE A 320 2.35 -17.05 -3.87
N LEU A 321 3.16 -17.06 -4.94
CA LEU A 321 2.76 -16.54 -6.24
C LEU A 321 1.58 -17.36 -6.80
N PRO A 322 0.50 -16.71 -7.26
CA PRO A 322 -0.60 -17.41 -7.87
C PRO A 322 -0.11 -18.04 -9.17
N LYS A 323 0.00 -19.38 -9.17
CA LYS A 323 0.53 -20.17 -10.29
C LYS A 323 -0.18 -19.81 -11.61
N GLY A 324 0.51 -19.06 -12.47
CA GLY A 324 0.09 -18.65 -13.83
C GLY A 324 1.03 -19.25 -14.91
N LYS A 325 0.43 -19.73 -16.01
CA LYS A 325 1.03 -20.44 -17.17
C LYS A 325 2.13 -19.59 -17.86
N GLN A 326 3.31 -20.05 -18.29
CA GLN A 326 3.68 -21.19 -19.16
C GLN A 326 5.21 -21.48 -18.97
N ALA A 327 5.64 -22.64 -18.48
CA ALA A 327 6.09 -23.74 -19.33
C ALA A 327 5.64 -25.07 -18.73
N ILE A 328 4.46 -25.53 -19.13
CA ILE A 328 4.09 -26.94 -18.99
C ILE A 328 4.77 -27.65 -20.16
N SER A 329 6.03 -28.01 -20.00
CA SER A 329 6.54 -29.25 -20.60
C SER A 329 6.75 -30.23 -19.46
N SER A 330 5.83 -31.20 -19.39
CA SER A 330 5.95 -32.45 -18.64
C SER A 330 6.25 -32.35 -17.15
N TYR A 331 5.35 -31.77 -16.35
CA TYR A 331 4.99 -32.41 -15.08
C TYR A 331 3.47 -32.35 -14.89
N SER A 332 2.88 -33.53 -14.92
CA SER A 332 1.49 -33.86 -14.68
C SER A 332 0.95 -33.18 -13.41
N LEU A 333 -0.02 -32.27 -13.56
CA LEU A 333 -1.03 -32.03 -12.52
C LEU A 333 -1.83 -33.34 -12.37
N LYS A 334 -1.37 -34.22 -11.49
CA LYS A 334 -2.26 -35.13 -10.78
C LYS A 334 -2.61 -34.50 -9.44
N GLY A 335 -3.29 -33.35 -9.48
CA GLY A 335 -4.33 -33.10 -8.50
C GLY A 335 -5.58 -33.75 -9.06
N GLN A 336 -5.94 -34.95 -8.58
CA GLN A 336 -7.20 -35.58 -8.97
C GLN A 336 -8.34 -34.55 -8.83
N GLU A 337 -9.21 -34.46 -9.83
CA GLU A 337 -10.51 -33.85 -9.61
C GLU A 337 -11.13 -34.57 -8.41
N ILE A 338 -11.33 -33.80 -7.34
CA ILE A 338 -11.92 -34.35 -6.13
C ILE A 338 -13.40 -34.46 -6.43
N ASP A 339 -13.88 -35.70 -6.44
CA ASP A 339 -15.30 -35.99 -6.46
C ASP A 339 -15.88 -35.63 -5.09
N VAL A 340 -16.47 -34.44 -5.01
CA VAL A 340 -17.12 -33.93 -3.80
C VAL A 340 -18.43 -34.67 -3.49
N ASP A 341 -19.00 -35.42 -4.45
CA ASP A 341 -20.20 -36.23 -4.21
C ASP A 341 -19.88 -37.44 -3.30
N THR A 342 -18.64 -37.95 -3.38
CA THR A 342 -18.21 -39.21 -2.75
C THR A 342 -17.10 -39.05 -1.70
N SER A 343 -16.36 -37.94 -1.70
CA SER A 343 -15.21 -37.69 -0.80
C SER A 343 -15.57 -36.99 0.53
N ILE A 344 -16.64 -37.41 1.20
CA ILE A 344 -17.17 -36.74 2.39
C ILE A 344 -16.42 -37.19 3.66
N PRO A 345 -15.78 -36.29 4.43
CA PRO A 345 -15.06 -36.67 5.65
C PRO A 345 -15.98 -37.18 6.77
N GLN A 346 -15.54 -38.22 7.48
CA GLN A 346 -16.26 -38.78 8.64
C GLN A 346 -15.93 -38.04 9.96
N THR A 347 -16.95 -37.37 10.49
CA THR A 347 -17.20 -36.83 11.84
C THR A 347 -16.14 -35.99 12.55
N TYR A 348 -16.54 -34.74 12.82
CA TYR A 348 -16.29 -34.06 14.09
C TYR A 348 -17.57 -34.17 14.94
N GLN A 349 -17.60 -35.06 15.95
CA GLN A 349 -18.73 -35.13 16.88
C GLN A 349 -18.76 -33.87 17.75
N SER A 350 -19.60 -32.90 17.39
CA SER A 350 -19.86 -31.71 18.22
C SER A 350 -20.84 -32.07 19.34
N LYS A 351 -20.56 -31.61 20.57
CA LYS A 351 -21.43 -31.79 21.74
C LYS A 351 -22.81 -31.11 21.58
N ASN A 352 -22.97 -30.18 20.64
CA ASN A 352 -24.17 -29.35 20.48
C ASN A 352 -25.03 -29.69 19.25
N SER A 353 -24.94 -30.93 18.73
CA SER A 353 -25.69 -31.37 17.53
C SER A 353 -27.21 -31.14 17.58
N GLU A 354 -27.80 -31.06 18.78
CA GLU A 354 -29.24 -30.84 18.96
C GLU A 354 -29.69 -29.42 18.56
N ASN A 355 -28.78 -28.43 18.67
CA ASN A 355 -29.06 -27.01 18.45
C ASN A 355 -28.57 -26.49 17.09
N LYS A 356 -28.21 -27.38 16.16
CA LYS A 356 -27.80 -27.06 14.80
C LYS A 356 -28.91 -27.38 13.81
N TYR A 357 -29.29 -26.40 12.98
CA TYR A 357 -30.40 -26.47 12.04
C TYR A 357 -29.99 -26.00 10.66
N ALA A 358 -30.56 -26.58 9.59
CA ALA A 358 -30.26 -26.11 8.24
C ALA A 358 -31.47 -26.10 7.30
N ILE A 359 -31.51 -25.08 6.43
CA ILE A 359 -32.45 -24.95 5.32
C ILE A 359 -31.65 -25.03 4.03
N LEU A 360 -31.92 -26.03 3.20
CA LEU A 360 -31.25 -26.23 1.92
C LEU A 360 -32.28 -26.14 0.80
N ILE A 361 -32.08 -25.20 -0.12
CA ILE A 361 -33.03 -24.92 -1.21
C ILE A 361 -32.31 -25.08 -2.53
N GLY A 362 -32.85 -25.94 -3.38
CA GLY A 362 -32.29 -26.28 -4.69
C GLY A 362 -33.35 -26.13 -5.75
N ASN A 363 -33.32 -25.03 -6.48
CA ASN A 363 -34.27 -24.74 -7.55
C ASN A 363 -33.61 -24.98 -8.90
N GLU A 364 -33.98 -26.08 -9.55
CA GLU A 364 -33.39 -26.55 -10.80
C GLU A 364 -34.36 -26.40 -11.97
N ASN A 365 -35.65 -26.72 -11.77
CA ASN A 365 -36.61 -26.90 -12.85
C ASN A 365 -37.71 -25.84 -12.89
N TYR A 366 -37.43 -24.74 -13.60
CA TYR A 366 -38.36 -23.62 -13.78
C TYR A 366 -39.37 -23.86 -14.92
N SER A 367 -39.17 -24.89 -15.75
CA SER A 367 -40.07 -25.19 -16.88
C SER A 367 -41.31 -25.99 -16.49
N GLN A 368 -41.25 -26.80 -15.42
CA GLN A 368 -42.36 -27.64 -14.98
C GLN A 368 -43.56 -26.87 -14.39
N GLN A 369 -43.42 -25.58 -14.11
CA GLN A 369 -44.50 -24.73 -13.56
C GLN A 369 -44.95 -23.61 -14.52
N GLY A 370 -44.58 -23.71 -15.80
CA GLY A 370 -45.30 -23.08 -16.91
C GLY A 370 -44.98 -21.62 -17.22
N LYS A 371 -43.86 -21.05 -16.73
CA LYS A 371 -43.57 -19.62 -16.95
C LYS A 371 -42.18 -19.27 -17.47
N LEU A 372 -41.16 -20.13 -17.29
CA LEU A 372 -39.83 -19.91 -17.84
C LEU A 372 -39.41 -21.04 -18.81
N PRO A 373 -38.72 -20.72 -19.92
CA PRO A 373 -38.23 -21.73 -20.86
C PRO A 373 -37.18 -22.66 -20.21
N GLU A 374 -37.05 -23.90 -20.70
CA GLU A 374 -36.14 -24.93 -20.16
C GLU A 374 -34.67 -24.48 -20.07
N ASN A 375 -34.25 -23.56 -20.93
CA ASN A 375 -32.91 -22.97 -20.90
C ASN A 375 -32.63 -22.08 -19.67
N LYS A 376 -33.64 -21.83 -18.83
CA LYS A 376 -33.53 -21.15 -17.53
C LYS A 376 -33.31 -22.12 -16.38
N ASN A 377 -33.35 -23.43 -16.60
CA ASN A 377 -33.06 -24.38 -15.53
C ASN A 377 -31.63 -24.20 -15.02
N VAL A 378 -31.42 -24.37 -13.70
CA VAL A 378 -30.11 -24.28 -13.05
C VAL A 378 -29.65 -25.72 -12.78
N PRO A 379 -28.85 -26.33 -13.69
CA PRO A 379 -28.51 -27.73 -13.56
C PRO A 379 -27.78 -27.98 -12.24
N TYR A 380 -28.07 -29.12 -11.65
CA TYR A 380 -27.44 -29.62 -10.42
C TYR A 380 -27.85 -28.98 -9.10
N ALA A 381 -28.73 -27.98 -9.07
CA ALA A 381 -29.20 -27.41 -7.82
C ALA A 381 -29.86 -28.46 -6.89
N HIS A 382 -30.50 -29.50 -7.44
CA HIS A 382 -31.00 -30.63 -6.65
C HIS A 382 -29.90 -31.51 -6.10
N ASN A 383 -28.81 -31.70 -6.84
CA ASN A 383 -27.66 -32.47 -6.40
C ASN A 383 -26.92 -31.72 -5.29
N ASP A 384 -26.69 -30.42 -5.48
CA ASP A 384 -26.01 -29.53 -4.54
C ASP A 384 -26.58 -29.65 -3.12
N VAL A 385 -27.90 -29.54 -2.97
CA VAL A 385 -28.55 -29.61 -1.64
C VAL A 385 -28.41 -30.98 -0.99
N GLU A 386 -28.40 -32.06 -1.75
CA GLU A 386 -28.24 -33.42 -1.22
C GLU A 386 -26.80 -33.66 -0.76
N ILE A 387 -25.81 -33.19 -1.53
CA ILE A 387 -24.41 -33.30 -1.15
C ILE A 387 -24.11 -32.41 0.05
N PHE A 388 -24.59 -31.17 0.05
CA PHE A 388 -24.43 -30.26 1.18
C PHE A 388 -25.02 -30.83 2.47
N LYS A 389 -26.22 -31.46 2.40
CA LYS A 389 -26.80 -32.19 3.53
C LYS A 389 -25.86 -33.27 4.08
N LYS A 390 -25.22 -34.06 3.22
CA LYS A 390 -24.29 -35.10 3.66
C LYS A 390 -23.07 -34.50 4.37
N TYR A 391 -22.54 -33.37 3.91
CA TYR A 391 -21.47 -32.66 4.63
C TYR A 391 -21.94 -32.15 6.00
N LEU A 392 -23.14 -31.59 6.09
CA LEU A 392 -23.71 -31.15 7.36
C LEU A 392 -23.85 -32.30 8.37
N THR A 393 -24.40 -33.44 7.95
CA THR A 393 -24.59 -34.58 8.85
C THR A 393 -23.29 -35.30 9.18
N GLN A 394 -22.42 -35.51 8.20
CA GLN A 394 -21.21 -36.32 8.37
C GLN A 394 -20.03 -35.52 8.90
N SER A 395 -19.88 -34.24 8.56
CA SER A 395 -18.71 -33.43 8.91
C SER A 395 -18.99 -32.39 10.01
N PHE A 396 -20.18 -31.80 10.03
CA PHE A 396 -20.52 -30.71 10.97
C PHE A 396 -21.44 -31.11 12.14
N GLY A 397 -21.88 -32.37 12.16
CA GLY A 397 -22.64 -32.96 13.27
C GLY A 397 -24.10 -32.51 13.33
N PHE A 398 -24.72 -32.14 12.21
CA PHE A 398 -26.15 -31.82 12.16
C PHE A 398 -26.99 -33.09 12.23
N ARG A 399 -28.09 -33.06 12.98
CA ARG A 399 -29.09 -34.14 12.93
C ARG A 399 -29.88 -34.04 11.63
N GLU A 400 -30.11 -35.17 10.99
CA GLU A 400 -30.90 -35.22 9.76
C GLU A 400 -32.32 -34.67 9.95
N SER A 401 -32.91 -34.88 11.14
CA SER A 401 -34.22 -34.32 11.53
C SER A 401 -34.25 -32.79 11.61
N ASN A 402 -33.09 -32.15 11.72
CA ASN A 402 -32.95 -30.69 11.82
C ASN A 402 -32.61 -30.03 10.47
N ILE A 403 -32.52 -30.80 9.39
CA ILE A 403 -32.22 -30.32 8.05
C ILE A 403 -33.50 -30.40 7.21
N ILE A 404 -33.92 -29.27 6.64
CA ILE A 404 -35.03 -29.20 5.69
C ILE A 404 -34.46 -28.99 4.29
N ILE A 405 -34.80 -29.91 3.38
CA ILE A 405 -34.54 -29.76 1.94
C ILE A 405 -35.83 -29.34 1.24
N ILE A 406 -35.73 -28.32 0.39
CA ILE A 406 -36.82 -27.89 -0.49
C ILE A 406 -36.27 -27.86 -1.91
N LYS A 407 -36.69 -28.84 -2.73
CA LYS A 407 -36.38 -28.87 -4.16
C LYS A 407 -37.50 -28.21 -4.93
N ASP A 408 -37.15 -27.38 -5.91
CA ASP A 408 -38.12 -26.73 -6.80
C ASP A 408 -39.23 -26.06 -5.99
N ALA A 409 -38.79 -25.15 -5.12
CA ALA A 409 -39.65 -24.47 -4.17
C ALA A 409 -40.56 -23.48 -4.89
N ASP A 410 -41.88 -23.70 -4.80
CA ASP A 410 -42.87 -22.66 -5.02
C ASP A 410 -42.97 -21.75 -3.77
N LYS A 411 -43.64 -20.61 -3.92
CA LYS A 411 -43.81 -19.64 -2.82
C LYS A 411 -44.34 -20.26 -1.53
N ASN A 412 -45.27 -21.21 -1.62
CA ASN A 412 -45.89 -21.85 -0.45
C ASN A 412 -44.96 -22.87 0.21
N LYS A 413 -44.26 -23.69 -0.59
CA LYS A 413 -43.25 -24.64 -0.09
C LYS A 413 -42.12 -23.91 0.62
N PHE A 414 -41.68 -22.78 0.08
CA PHE A 414 -40.64 -21.96 0.67
C PHE A 414 -41.06 -21.44 2.05
N LYS A 415 -42.23 -20.80 2.14
CA LYS A 415 -42.80 -20.32 3.42
C LYS A 415 -43.05 -21.46 4.42
N SER A 416 -43.62 -22.57 3.94
CA SER A 416 -43.89 -23.75 4.77
C SER A 416 -42.61 -24.39 5.30
N GLY A 417 -41.55 -24.46 4.50
CA GLY A 417 -40.25 -25.00 4.90
C GLY A 417 -39.59 -24.16 5.99
N ILE A 418 -39.59 -22.83 5.84
CA ILE A 418 -39.14 -21.91 6.88
C ILE A 418 -39.95 -22.13 8.17
N GLN A 419 -41.29 -22.13 8.06
CA GLN A 419 -42.17 -22.33 9.21
C GLN A 419 -41.99 -23.69 9.89
N LYS A 420 -41.66 -24.75 9.14
CA LYS A 420 -41.38 -26.08 9.70
C LYS A 420 -40.13 -26.06 10.59
N ILE A 421 -39.08 -25.33 10.25
CA ILE A 421 -37.93 -25.18 11.17
C ILE A 421 -38.31 -24.37 12.39
N ILE A 422 -39.07 -23.28 12.21
CA ILE A 422 -39.60 -22.46 13.31
C ILE A 422 -40.42 -23.31 14.30
N ASN A 423 -41.18 -24.28 13.78
CA ASN A 423 -42.07 -25.11 14.60
C ASN A 423 -41.38 -26.38 15.15
N ASN A 424 -40.46 -26.99 14.38
CA ASN A 424 -39.68 -28.17 14.80
C ASN A 424 -38.56 -27.79 15.78
N SER A 425 -38.13 -26.53 15.77
CA SER A 425 -37.24 -25.98 16.77
C SER A 425 -38.05 -25.73 18.06
N LYS A 426 -38.40 -26.81 18.78
CA LYS A 426 -38.50 -26.74 20.24
C LYS A 426 -37.07 -26.51 20.76
N ILE A 427 -36.52 -25.34 20.45
CA ILE A 427 -35.20 -24.88 20.87
C ILE A 427 -35.20 -25.05 22.38
N SER A 428 -34.23 -25.80 22.91
CA SER A 428 -34.00 -25.84 24.35
C SER A 428 -33.97 -24.39 24.83
N ARG A 429 -34.98 -23.98 25.62
CA ARG A 429 -35.13 -22.60 26.11
C ARG A 429 -33.96 -22.20 27.03
N GLU A 430 -33.02 -23.10 27.28
CA GLU A 430 -31.95 -22.98 28.25
C GLU A 430 -30.60 -22.61 27.62
N ASP A 431 -30.39 -22.82 26.31
CA ASP A 431 -29.09 -22.58 25.67
C ASP A 431 -29.17 -21.55 24.53
N ASN A 432 -28.68 -20.33 24.79
CA ASN A 432 -28.45 -19.25 23.82
C ASN A 432 -27.34 -19.58 22.79
N LYS A 433 -27.30 -20.81 22.25
CA LYS A 433 -26.21 -21.34 21.40
C LYS A 433 -26.71 -22.09 20.16
N ALA A 434 -27.87 -21.72 19.61
CA ALA A 434 -28.39 -22.35 18.39
C ALA A 434 -27.74 -21.78 17.11
N GLU A 435 -27.39 -22.67 16.18
CA GLU A 435 -26.79 -22.33 14.88
C GLU A 435 -27.76 -22.69 13.73
N LEU A 436 -27.94 -21.77 12.80
CA LEU A 436 -28.72 -21.97 11.58
C LEU A 436 -27.83 -21.79 10.34
N ILE A 437 -27.78 -22.82 9.48
CA ILE A 437 -27.18 -22.72 8.15
C ILE A 437 -28.27 -22.64 7.09
N PHE A 438 -28.23 -21.61 6.27
CA PHE A 438 -29.09 -21.47 5.10
C PHE A 438 -28.26 -21.65 3.84
N TYR A 439 -28.65 -22.56 2.97
CA TYR A 439 -27.99 -22.80 1.69
C TYR A 439 -29.02 -22.68 0.56
N TYR A 440 -28.69 -21.89 -0.46
CA TYR A 440 -29.53 -21.67 -1.63
C TYR A 440 -28.72 -21.90 -2.91
N SER A 441 -29.23 -22.76 -3.79
CA SER A 441 -28.75 -22.95 -5.18
C SER A 441 -29.92 -22.74 -6.13
N GLY A 442 -29.83 -21.77 -7.03
CA GLY A 442 -30.94 -21.36 -7.91
C GLY A 442 -30.76 -19.96 -8.53
N HIS A 443 -31.86 -19.34 -8.97
CA HIS A 443 -31.85 -17.97 -9.49
C HIS A 443 -32.13 -16.95 -8.38
N GLY A 444 -31.35 -15.87 -8.35
CA GLY A 444 -31.59 -14.72 -7.47
C GLY A 444 -31.85 -13.46 -8.28
N LEU A 445 -32.56 -12.49 -7.69
CA LEU A 445 -32.74 -11.18 -8.31
C LEU A 445 -32.08 -10.06 -7.51
N PRO A 446 -31.42 -9.11 -8.23
CA PRO A 446 -31.03 -7.84 -7.66
C PRO A 446 -32.26 -7.00 -7.23
N ALA A 447 -32.07 -6.12 -6.24
CA ALA A 447 -32.97 -5.03 -5.87
C ALA A 447 -33.19 -4.07 -7.05
N LYS A 448 -34.33 -3.37 -7.06
CA LYS A 448 -34.69 -2.40 -8.11
C LYS A 448 -33.91 -1.07 -8.00
N ASP A 449 -33.86 -0.36 -9.13
CA ASP A 449 -33.17 0.93 -9.37
C ASP A 449 -33.48 2.06 -8.37
N GLN A 450 -32.52 2.98 -8.27
CA GLN A 450 -32.43 4.16 -7.39
C GLN A 450 -33.41 5.32 -7.68
N ASP A 451 -34.42 5.21 -8.54
CA ASP A 451 -35.26 6.38 -8.87
C ASP A 451 -36.33 6.74 -7.81
N ASP A 452 -36.45 5.97 -6.71
CA ASP A 452 -37.30 6.29 -5.55
C ASP A 452 -36.45 6.51 -4.26
N ILE A 453 -35.42 7.37 -4.36
CA ILE A 453 -34.44 7.70 -3.30
C ILE A 453 -35.06 8.24 -2.00
N GLU A 454 -36.30 8.71 -1.98
CA GLU A 454 -36.74 9.48 -0.82
C GLU A 454 -37.16 8.67 0.40
N ASN A 455 -37.51 7.38 0.31
CA ASN A 455 -37.82 6.58 1.51
C ASN A 455 -38.00 5.06 1.22
N LYS A 456 -36.94 4.24 1.17
CA LYS A 456 -36.91 2.82 1.67
C LYS A 456 -35.62 2.03 1.34
N GLN A 457 -35.28 1.12 2.25
CA GLN A 457 -34.14 0.20 2.27
C GLN A 457 -34.13 -0.79 1.08
N TYR A 458 -32.94 -1.10 0.54
CA TYR A 458 -32.71 -2.08 -0.53
C TYR A 458 -32.92 -3.54 -0.06
N TYR A 459 -33.59 -4.40 -0.84
CA TYR A 459 -33.76 -5.83 -0.52
C TYR A 459 -33.40 -6.73 -1.72
N SER A 460 -32.55 -7.74 -1.52
CA SER A 460 -32.36 -8.83 -2.49
C SER A 460 -33.49 -9.86 -2.39
N TYR A 461 -33.78 -10.56 -3.49
CA TYR A 461 -34.87 -11.53 -3.56
C TYR A 461 -34.35 -12.91 -3.97
N LEU A 462 -34.93 -13.96 -3.36
CA LEU A 462 -34.83 -15.33 -3.85
C LEU A 462 -36.01 -15.64 -4.76
N VAL A 463 -35.77 -16.37 -5.85
CA VAL A 463 -36.79 -16.66 -6.86
C VAL A 463 -37.33 -18.08 -6.69
N PRO A 464 -38.60 -18.24 -6.27
CA PRO A 464 -39.34 -19.49 -6.42
C PRO A 464 -39.52 -19.90 -7.88
N ILE A 465 -39.78 -21.18 -8.14
CA ILE A 465 -39.93 -21.67 -9.52
C ILE A 465 -41.28 -21.31 -10.17
N ASP A 466 -42.27 -20.82 -9.41
CA ASP A 466 -43.61 -20.40 -9.88
C ASP A 466 -43.72 -18.90 -10.22
N VAL A 467 -42.60 -18.17 -10.27
CA VAL A 467 -42.57 -16.72 -10.48
C VAL A 467 -42.77 -16.35 -11.95
N ASP A 468 -43.69 -15.41 -12.22
CA ASP A 468 -43.78 -14.71 -13.50
C ASP A 468 -42.85 -13.50 -13.49
N ILE A 469 -42.10 -13.27 -14.57
CA ILE A 469 -41.25 -12.08 -14.72
C ILE A 469 -42.07 -10.80 -14.56
N LYS A 470 -43.35 -10.82 -14.98
CA LYS A 470 -44.26 -9.66 -14.89
C LYS A 470 -44.79 -9.39 -13.49
N ASP A 471 -44.83 -10.40 -12.62
CA ASP A 471 -45.41 -10.30 -11.26
C ASP A 471 -44.34 -10.44 -10.15
N ILE A 472 -43.07 -10.30 -10.54
CA ILE A 472 -41.92 -10.72 -9.73
C ILE A 472 -41.84 -10.03 -8.36
N GLU A 473 -42.28 -8.78 -8.28
CA GLU A 473 -42.35 -7.99 -7.04
C GLU A 473 -43.34 -8.56 -6.02
N ASN A 474 -44.38 -9.23 -6.49
CA ASN A 474 -45.44 -9.80 -5.67
C ASN A 474 -45.20 -11.28 -5.35
N THR A 475 -44.35 -11.96 -6.11
CA THR A 475 -44.15 -13.41 -6.04
C THR A 475 -42.79 -13.86 -5.54
N ALA A 476 -41.72 -13.08 -5.76
CA ALA A 476 -40.41 -13.37 -5.20
C ALA A 476 -40.40 -13.19 -3.67
N ILE A 477 -39.46 -13.84 -2.99
CA ILE A 477 -39.36 -13.77 -1.53
C ILE A 477 -38.20 -12.85 -1.18
N PRO A 478 -38.46 -11.67 -0.58
CA PRO A 478 -37.39 -10.79 -0.12
C PRO A 478 -36.57 -11.50 0.95
N LEU A 479 -35.23 -11.44 0.85
CA LEU A 479 -34.34 -11.95 1.90
C LEU A 479 -34.68 -11.31 3.25
N LYS A 480 -35.08 -10.04 3.29
CA LYS A 480 -35.57 -9.37 4.51
C LYS A 480 -36.76 -10.07 5.16
N GLU A 481 -37.70 -10.61 4.40
CA GLU A 481 -38.83 -11.33 5.01
C GLU A 481 -38.38 -12.63 5.67
N ILE A 482 -37.42 -13.33 5.06
CA ILE A 482 -36.80 -14.52 5.63
C ILE A 482 -36.06 -14.14 6.91
N TYR A 483 -35.27 -13.05 6.87
CA TYR A 483 -34.58 -12.52 8.04
C TYR A 483 -35.56 -12.17 9.16
N LYS A 484 -36.66 -11.47 8.87
CA LYS A 484 -37.68 -11.08 9.86
C LYS A 484 -38.38 -12.30 10.48
N GLN A 485 -38.67 -13.33 9.69
CA GLN A 485 -39.26 -14.57 10.19
C GLN A 485 -38.31 -15.33 11.13
N ILE A 486 -37.00 -15.31 10.84
CA ILE A 486 -35.96 -15.90 11.69
C ILE A 486 -35.70 -15.04 12.94
N GLY A 487 -35.68 -13.71 12.81
CA GLY A 487 -35.42 -12.76 13.91
C GLY A 487 -36.59 -12.60 14.88
N GLY A 488 -37.83 -12.79 14.40
CA GLY A 488 -39.06 -12.73 15.20
C GLY A 488 -39.31 -13.96 16.09
N LEU A 489 -38.39 -14.92 16.14
CA LEU A 489 -38.52 -16.13 16.94
C LEU A 489 -38.41 -15.83 18.44
N SER A 490 -39.23 -16.52 19.24
CA SER A 490 -39.24 -16.39 20.70
C SER A 490 -37.94 -16.85 21.36
N VAL A 491 -37.10 -17.59 20.65
CA VAL A 491 -35.74 -17.99 21.05
C VAL A 491 -34.79 -17.68 19.89
N PRO A 492 -33.76 -16.82 20.06
CA PRO A 492 -32.90 -16.39 18.96
C PRO A 492 -31.80 -17.41 18.63
N PHE A 493 -31.52 -17.62 17.34
CA PHE A 493 -30.28 -18.25 16.90
C PHE A 493 -29.11 -17.33 17.24
N SER A 494 -28.10 -17.85 17.94
CA SER A 494 -26.90 -17.08 18.29
C SER A 494 -25.97 -16.88 17.10
N LYS A 495 -26.12 -17.70 16.05
CA LYS A 495 -25.29 -17.69 14.85
C LYS A 495 -26.11 -18.13 13.65
N VAL A 496 -26.14 -17.32 12.60
CA VAL A 496 -26.83 -17.64 11.34
C VAL A 496 -25.88 -17.43 10.18
N VAL A 497 -25.68 -18.45 9.35
CA VAL A 497 -24.79 -18.40 8.19
C VAL A 497 -25.55 -18.72 6.91
N PHE A 498 -25.47 -17.83 5.93
CA PHE A 498 -26.06 -18.00 4.60
C PHE A 498 -24.98 -18.34 3.59
N PHE A 499 -25.24 -19.32 2.74
CA PHE A 499 -24.46 -19.65 1.55
C PHE A 499 -25.39 -19.56 0.34
N ILE A 500 -25.18 -18.56 -0.49
CA ILE A 500 -26.06 -18.24 -1.62
C ILE A 500 -25.29 -18.45 -2.92
N ASP A 501 -25.48 -19.61 -3.54
CA ASP A 501 -25.05 -19.89 -4.92
C ASP A 501 -26.17 -19.52 -5.90
N SER A 502 -26.50 -18.23 -5.92
CA SER A 502 -27.49 -17.68 -6.84
C SER A 502 -26.83 -17.13 -8.09
N CYS A 503 -27.29 -17.55 -9.26
CA CYS A 503 -27.00 -16.85 -10.50
C CYS A 503 -27.89 -15.60 -10.57
N PHE A 504 -27.30 -14.41 -10.53
CA PHE A 504 -28.03 -13.16 -10.82
C PHE A 504 -28.42 -13.19 -12.29
N SER A 505 -29.70 -13.43 -12.52
CA SER A 505 -30.17 -13.79 -13.85
C SER A 505 -30.13 -12.56 -14.76
N GLY A 506 -29.21 -12.58 -15.73
CA GLY A 506 -29.31 -11.88 -16.99
C GLY A 506 -29.03 -12.92 -18.07
N ASP A 507 -30.09 -13.34 -18.76
CA ASP A 507 -30.17 -14.41 -19.76
C ASP A 507 -28.84 -15.04 -20.13
N GLY A 508 -28.74 -16.35 -19.84
CA GLY A 508 -27.78 -17.24 -20.46
C GLY A 508 -27.56 -16.83 -21.93
N ARG A 509 -26.46 -16.13 -22.16
CA ARG A 509 -26.00 -15.56 -23.43
C ARG A 509 -26.96 -14.52 -24.05
N SER A 510 -27.07 -13.32 -23.48
CA SER A 510 -26.66 -12.03 -24.11
C SER A 510 -27.32 -10.75 -23.57
N GLU A 511 -28.37 -10.79 -22.74
CA GLU A 511 -29.01 -9.58 -22.17
C GLU A 511 -29.46 -9.76 -20.70
N PRO A 512 -29.50 -8.70 -19.87
CA PRO A 512 -30.04 -8.77 -18.50
C PRO A 512 -31.57 -9.01 -18.50
N LEU A 513 -32.09 -9.79 -17.54
CA LEU A 513 -33.54 -10.07 -17.44
C LEU A 513 -34.35 -8.84 -17.04
N LEU A 514 -33.71 -7.83 -16.45
CA LEU A 514 -34.28 -6.52 -16.15
C LEU A 514 -33.18 -5.47 -16.35
N GLN A 515 -33.51 -4.36 -17.01
CA GLN A 515 -32.60 -3.35 -17.58
C GLN A 515 -31.90 -2.44 -16.54
N SER A 516 -31.88 -2.86 -15.29
CA SER A 516 -31.59 -2.04 -14.11
C SER A 516 -30.69 -2.79 -13.14
N SER A 517 -29.39 -2.88 -13.43
CA SER A 517 -28.43 -3.50 -12.53
C SER A 517 -27.40 -2.46 -12.12
N ARG A 518 -27.70 -1.72 -11.04
CA ARG A 518 -26.74 -0.87 -10.33
C ARG A 518 -26.70 -1.27 -8.86
N ASP A 519 -25.48 -1.57 -8.41
CA ASP A 519 -25.01 -1.76 -7.04
C ASP A 519 -26.02 -2.31 -6.02
N LEU A 520 -26.08 -3.64 -5.90
CA LEU A 520 -26.71 -4.26 -4.74
C LEU A 520 -25.72 -4.49 -3.61
N THR A 521 -26.10 -3.96 -2.45
CA THR A 521 -25.53 -4.31 -1.17
C THR A 521 -26.63 -4.98 -0.34
N ILE A 522 -26.40 -6.21 0.13
CA ILE A 522 -27.21 -6.77 1.23
C ILE A 522 -26.82 -5.97 2.47
N GLU A 523 -27.56 -4.91 2.77
CA GLU A 523 -27.40 -4.14 4.00
C GLU A 523 -28.26 -4.77 5.10
N LEU A 524 -27.60 -5.41 6.06
CA LEU A 524 -28.23 -5.91 7.27
C LEU A 524 -28.44 -4.73 8.22
N ASN A 525 -29.64 -4.14 8.24
CA ASN A 525 -30.03 -3.17 9.27
C ASN A 525 -30.36 -3.93 10.58
N ASP A 526 -29.62 -3.63 11.66
CA ASP A 526 -29.64 -4.41 12.91
C ASP A 526 -30.95 -4.31 13.72
N ASP A 527 -31.77 -3.27 13.50
CA ASP A 527 -32.81 -2.88 14.45
C ASP A 527 -33.95 -3.92 14.66
N GLU A 528 -34.04 -4.96 13.82
CA GLU A 528 -35.10 -5.99 13.91
C GLU A 528 -34.60 -7.45 14.12
N LEU A 529 -33.28 -7.71 14.17
CA LEU A 529 -32.73 -9.08 14.16
C LEU A 529 -31.95 -9.41 15.45
N LYS A 530 -32.33 -10.50 16.13
CA LYS A 530 -31.72 -10.92 17.41
C LYS A 530 -30.48 -11.82 17.29
N GLY A 531 -29.95 -12.07 16.09
CA GLY A 531 -28.92 -13.09 15.85
C GLY A 531 -27.74 -12.57 15.05
N LYS A 532 -26.53 -13.06 15.38
CA LYS A 532 -25.28 -12.71 14.70
C LYS A 532 -25.21 -13.38 13.31
N MET A 533 -25.30 -12.61 12.23
CA MET A 533 -25.49 -13.13 10.86
C MET A 533 -24.28 -12.94 9.93
N LEU A 534 -23.99 -13.96 9.11
CA LEU A 534 -22.93 -13.94 8.10
C LEU A 534 -23.45 -14.47 6.77
N VAL A 535 -23.33 -13.69 5.69
CA VAL A 535 -23.87 -14.05 4.37
C VAL A 535 -22.74 -14.20 3.37
N PHE A 536 -22.57 -15.39 2.80
CA PHE A 536 -21.71 -15.65 1.66
C PHE A 536 -22.55 -15.68 0.39
N SER A 537 -22.15 -14.93 -0.62
CA SER A 537 -22.75 -15.03 -1.96
C SER A 537 -21.69 -15.43 -2.98
N ALA A 538 -22.15 -16.16 -4.00
CA ALA A 538 -21.28 -16.69 -5.04
C ALA A 538 -20.66 -15.62 -5.96
N ALA A 539 -21.20 -14.41 -5.97
CA ALA A 539 -20.77 -13.35 -6.85
C ALA A 539 -21.09 -11.96 -6.26
N LYS A 540 -20.17 -11.03 -6.41
CA LYS A 540 -20.36 -9.60 -6.22
C LYS A 540 -21.04 -9.03 -7.47
N SER A 541 -22.05 -8.19 -7.28
CA SER A 541 -22.69 -7.39 -8.34
C SER A 541 -23.07 -8.21 -9.60
N ASP A 542 -22.96 -7.62 -10.80
CA ASP A 542 -23.41 -8.14 -12.10
C ASP A 542 -22.54 -9.30 -12.65
N GLN A 543 -21.81 -9.99 -11.78
CA GLN A 543 -20.96 -11.09 -12.18
C GLN A 543 -21.76 -12.37 -12.40
N ARG A 544 -21.52 -12.99 -13.56
CA ARG A 544 -22.16 -14.23 -13.96
C ARG A 544 -21.45 -15.41 -13.30
N ALA A 545 -22.20 -16.22 -12.54
CA ALA A 545 -21.72 -17.52 -12.07
C ALA A 545 -21.89 -18.55 -13.19
N TYR A 546 -20.80 -19.20 -13.59
CA TYR A 546 -20.81 -20.24 -14.62
C TYR A 546 -20.34 -21.57 -14.00
N PRO A 547 -21.03 -22.69 -14.23
CA PRO A 547 -20.53 -23.98 -13.78
C PRO A 547 -19.24 -24.34 -14.53
N LYS A 548 -18.32 -25.04 -13.85
CA LYS A 548 -17.12 -25.59 -14.49
C LYS A 548 -17.50 -26.64 -15.53
N LYS A 549 -16.84 -26.61 -16.70
CA LYS A 549 -17.01 -27.63 -17.74
C LYS A 549 -16.70 -29.02 -17.12
N ASN A 550 -17.67 -29.94 -17.20
CA ASN A 550 -17.62 -31.30 -16.65
C ASN A 550 -17.77 -31.43 -15.11
N GLN A 551 -18.29 -30.43 -14.41
CA GLN A 551 -18.62 -30.54 -12.98
C GLN A 551 -20.13 -30.53 -12.75
N LYS A 552 -20.58 -31.27 -11.73
CA LYS A 552 -22.00 -31.41 -11.35
C LYS A 552 -22.44 -30.42 -10.26
N HIS A 553 -21.81 -29.25 -10.19
CA HIS A 553 -22.08 -28.22 -9.17
C HIS A 553 -21.78 -26.82 -9.72
N GLY A 554 -22.42 -25.79 -9.13
CA GLY A 554 -21.96 -24.41 -9.26
C GLY A 554 -20.51 -24.24 -8.76
N LEU A 555 -19.76 -23.28 -9.33
CA LEU A 555 -18.33 -23.08 -8.99
C LEU A 555 -18.12 -22.74 -7.51
N PHE A 556 -19.01 -21.91 -6.96
CA PHE A 556 -18.99 -21.55 -5.55
C PHE A 556 -19.25 -22.78 -4.68
N THR A 557 -20.30 -23.53 -4.97
CA THR A 557 -20.64 -24.77 -4.25
C THR A 557 -19.54 -25.82 -4.32
N TYR A 558 -18.99 -26.06 -5.51
CA TYR A 558 -17.85 -26.98 -5.67
C TYR A 558 -16.67 -26.58 -4.79
N SER A 559 -16.31 -25.29 -4.78
CA SER A 559 -15.17 -24.78 -4.01
C SER A 559 -15.41 -24.81 -2.50
N LEU A 560 -16.66 -24.55 -2.08
CA LEU A 560 -17.13 -24.68 -0.70
C LEU A 560 -17.00 -26.13 -0.20
N LEU A 561 -17.61 -27.09 -0.91
CA LEU A 561 -17.59 -28.52 -0.56
C LEU A 561 -16.16 -29.11 -0.59
N LYS A 562 -15.37 -28.74 -1.60
CA LYS A 562 -13.95 -29.10 -1.69
C LYS A 562 -13.16 -28.57 -0.50
N THR A 563 -13.48 -27.37 -0.02
CA THR A 563 -12.82 -26.78 1.16
C THR A 563 -13.18 -27.53 2.43
N PHE A 564 -14.44 -27.95 2.56
CA PHE A 564 -14.92 -28.78 3.66
C PHE A 564 -14.26 -30.17 3.74
N LYS A 565 -13.52 -30.62 2.72
CA LYS A 565 -12.79 -31.88 2.79
C LYS A 565 -11.51 -31.82 3.64
N LYS A 566 -10.89 -30.64 3.81
CA LYS A 566 -9.54 -30.57 4.40
C LYS A 566 -9.53 -30.87 5.91
N GLU A 567 -8.55 -31.66 6.36
CA GLU A 567 -8.35 -32.04 7.78
C GLU A 567 -8.17 -30.84 8.73
N GLU A 568 -7.85 -29.67 8.17
CA GLU A 568 -7.63 -28.40 8.88
C GLU A 568 -8.93 -27.66 9.26
N LEU A 569 -10.11 -28.18 8.89
CA LEU A 569 -11.40 -27.55 9.17
C LEU A 569 -11.60 -27.16 10.64
N LYS A 570 -11.07 -27.94 11.59
CA LYS A 570 -11.16 -27.64 13.03
C LYS A 570 -10.52 -26.30 13.43
N LYS A 571 -9.49 -25.88 12.68
CA LYS A 571 -8.72 -24.67 12.96
C LYS A 571 -9.14 -23.50 12.08
N MET A 572 -9.93 -23.78 11.05
CA MET A 572 -10.33 -22.81 10.05
C MET A 572 -11.41 -21.87 10.59
N THR A 573 -11.21 -20.59 10.34
CA THR A 573 -12.20 -19.54 10.59
C THR A 573 -13.11 -19.34 9.38
N TYR A 574 -14.22 -18.61 9.54
CA TYR A 574 -15.03 -18.18 8.41
C TYR A 574 -14.28 -17.24 7.45
N SER A 575 -13.28 -16.47 7.93
CA SER A 575 -12.41 -15.68 7.05
C SER A 575 -11.54 -16.57 6.18
N ASP A 576 -10.89 -17.58 6.78
CA ASP A 576 -10.05 -18.54 6.05
C ASP A 576 -10.86 -19.31 5.00
N LEU A 577 -12.10 -19.68 5.34
CA LEU A 577 -13.06 -20.29 4.42
C LEU A 577 -13.35 -19.36 3.25
N PHE A 578 -13.67 -18.09 3.53
CA PHE A 578 -13.97 -17.10 2.52
C PHE A 578 -12.79 -16.89 1.57
N ASP A 579 -11.59 -16.62 2.09
CA ASP A 579 -10.39 -16.35 1.30
C ASP A 579 -10.05 -17.51 0.38
N LYS A 580 -10.29 -18.73 0.83
CA LYS A 580 -10.05 -19.93 0.04
C LYS A 580 -11.09 -20.12 -1.06
N ILE A 581 -12.38 -19.97 -0.74
CA ILE A 581 -13.45 -20.06 -1.74
C ILE A 581 -13.30 -18.93 -2.78
N ARG A 582 -13.08 -17.69 -2.34
CA ARG A 582 -12.89 -16.54 -3.23
C ARG A 582 -11.74 -16.78 -4.20
N ARG A 583 -10.57 -17.25 -3.72
CA ARG A 583 -9.43 -17.60 -4.57
C ARG A 583 -9.73 -18.74 -5.55
N ASP A 584 -10.32 -19.84 -5.08
CA ASP A 584 -10.63 -21.01 -5.92
C ASP A 584 -11.66 -20.67 -7.01
N VAL A 585 -12.72 -19.94 -6.66
CA VAL A 585 -13.79 -19.51 -7.58
C VAL A 585 -13.26 -18.49 -8.58
N TYR A 586 -12.57 -17.45 -8.11
CA TYR A 586 -11.99 -16.40 -8.98
C TYR A 586 -11.04 -17.00 -10.01
N LYS A 587 -10.12 -17.85 -9.56
CA LYS A 587 -9.17 -18.51 -10.45
C LYS A 587 -9.87 -19.42 -11.47
N THR A 588 -10.76 -20.30 -11.00
CA THR A 588 -11.40 -21.29 -11.87
C THR A 588 -12.33 -20.63 -12.88
N SER A 589 -13.08 -19.60 -12.48
CA SER A 589 -13.93 -18.83 -13.38
C SER A 589 -13.13 -18.04 -14.42
N THR A 590 -12.03 -17.40 -14.01
CA THR A 590 -11.12 -16.70 -14.93
C THR A 590 -10.49 -17.65 -15.94
N ASP A 591 -10.00 -18.81 -15.50
CA ASP A 591 -9.29 -19.77 -16.34
C ASP A 591 -10.19 -20.48 -17.37
N GLN A 592 -11.50 -20.59 -17.09
CA GLN A 592 -12.41 -21.44 -17.88
C GLN A 592 -13.52 -20.68 -18.59
N ASN A 593 -13.95 -19.55 -18.03
CA ASN A 593 -15.10 -18.80 -18.53
C ASN A 593 -14.68 -17.44 -19.12
N ASP A 594 -13.37 -17.13 -19.13
CA ASP A 594 -12.79 -15.84 -19.52
C ASP A 594 -13.46 -14.64 -18.83
N ARG A 595 -14.07 -14.89 -17.66
CA ARG A 595 -14.79 -13.91 -16.84
C ARG A 595 -14.63 -14.27 -15.36
N PRO A 596 -14.08 -13.38 -14.53
CA PRO A 596 -13.95 -13.63 -13.11
C PRO A 596 -15.32 -13.64 -12.42
N GLN A 597 -15.47 -14.57 -11.50
CA GLN A 597 -16.53 -14.63 -10.49
C GLN A 597 -15.88 -14.35 -9.13
N GLU A 598 -16.34 -13.33 -8.43
CA GLU A 598 -15.83 -12.89 -7.13
C GLU A 598 -16.90 -13.10 -6.05
N PRO A 599 -16.83 -14.20 -5.29
CA PRO A 599 -17.65 -14.35 -4.10
C PRO A 599 -17.45 -13.19 -3.13
N GLU A 600 -18.51 -12.81 -2.42
CA GLU A 600 -18.47 -11.82 -1.33
C GLU A 600 -19.01 -12.40 -0.03
N VAL A 601 -18.63 -11.76 1.08
CA VAL A 601 -19.14 -12.06 2.42
C VAL A 601 -19.61 -10.78 3.09
N LYS A 602 -20.78 -10.84 3.73
CA LYS A 602 -21.43 -9.70 4.40
C LYS A 602 -21.83 -10.10 5.83
N PRO A 603 -21.12 -9.62 6.85
CA PRO A 603 -21.52 -9.76 8.25
C PRO A 603 -22.60 -8.74 8.65
N SER A 604 -23.44 -9.05 9.65
CA SER A 604 -24.25 -8.04 10.36
C SER A 604 -23.33 -7.10 11.15
N ASN A 605 -23.78 -5.88 11.51
CA ASN A 605 -22.87 -4.92 12.14
C ASN A 605 -22.36 -5.44 13.49
N GLU A 606 -23.20 -6.14 14.24
CA GLU A 606 -22.83 -6.76 15.53
C GLU A 606 -21.58 -7.66 15.46
N ILE A 607 -21.29 -8.26 14.30
CA ILE A 607 -20.14 -9.15 14.12
C ILE A 607 -19.15 -8.67 13.10
N ARG A 608 -19.29 -7.45 12.58
CA ARG A 608 -18.46 -6.92 11.51
C ARG A 608 -16.96 -6.99 11.84
N GLU A 609 -16.59 -6.87 13.11
CA GLU A 609 -15.21 -6.94 13.60
C GLU A 609 -14.85 -8.27 14.28
N GLU A 610 -15.80 -9.20 14.41
CA GLU A 610 -15.63 -10.47 15.15
C GLU A 610 -15.71 -11.72 14.26
N TRP A 611 -16.49 -11.67 13.18
CA TRP A 611 -16.83 -12.85 12.36
C TRP A 611 -15.59 -13.54 11.78
N GLU A 612 -14.54 -12.78 11.50
CA GLU A 612 -13.27 -13.30 10.95
C GLU A 612 -12.61 -14.31 11.88
N LYS A 613 -12.89 -14.23 13.19
CA LYS A 613 -12.31 -15.12 14.21
C LYS A 613 -13.21 -16.31 14.51
N TRP A 614 -14.42 -16.36 13.95
CA TRP A 614 -15.36 -17.44 14.20
C TRP A 614 -14.88 -18.73 13.58
N LYS A 615 -14.73 -19.78 14.39
CA LYS A 615 -14.41 -21.11 13.89
C LYS A 615 -15.62 -21.77 13.26
N ILE A 616 -15.37 -22.59 12.24
CA ILE A 616 -16.42 -23.28 11.50
C ILE A 616 -16.99 -24.46 12.32
N VAL A 617 -16.16 -25.12 13.13
CA VAL A 617 -16.46 -26.41 13.77
C VAL A 617 -16.66 -26.34 15.31
N GLU A 618 -16.55 -25.15 15.93
CA GLU A 618 -16.69 -24.99 17.41
C GLU A 618 -18.13 -24.90 17.92
#